data_AF-A0A9P8UBN1-F1
#
_entry.id   AF-A0A9P8UBN1-F1
#
_cell.length_a   1.000
_cell.length_b   1.000
_cell.length_c   1.000
_cell.angle_alpha   90.00
_cell.angle_beta   90.00
_cell.angle_gamma   90.00
#
_symmetry.space_group_name_H-M   'P 1'
#
loop_
_entity.id
_entity.type
_entity.pdbx_description
1 polymer ?
#
loop_
_entity_poly.entity_id
_entity_poly.type
_entity_poly.pdbx_seq_one_letter_code
_entity_poly.pdbx_strand_id
1 'polypeptide(L)'
;MRLSIIAVGAASLAGHALAQADTVSYTDAETGITFQSYTDSDTNVSWRVALPEDTTGDYDALLQIEGPASLGWIGWAWAGTMAYNPLTVVWANDNEVIHSSRMAYGFYTPSVYNGTTYQVLKGTGVSGGNFKFTALCKGCTAWKDYDGNRQTLDLVEPARLAFALSHTAVNTPSDSSSGFDIHDYVGHWYADLAASKSADFGTWVAKNTPTGANGTAWRRGRPNRARGLMPEI
;
A
#
# COMPACT_ATOMS: atom_id res chain seq x y z
N MET A 1 1.20 -4.18 76.90
CA MET A 1 0.62 -3.90 75.57
C MET A 1 1.72 -3.30 74.69
N ARG A 2 2.29 -4.07 73.77
CA ARG A 2 3.22 -3.59 72.73
C ARG A 2 2.72 -4.15 71.41
N LEU A 3 2.10 -3.29 70.59
CA LEU A 3 1.77 -3.61 69.20
C LEU A 3 3.06 -3.44 68.38
N SER A 4 3.53 -4.51 67.75
CA SER A 4 4.49 -4.42 66.66
C SER A 4 3.72 -4.52 65.35
N ILE A 5 3.55 -3.39 64.69
CA ILE A 5 3.03 -3.28 63.33
C ILE A 5 4.18 -3.64 62.39
N ILE A 6 4.05 -4.70 61.59
CA ILE A 6 4.92 -4.95 60.44
C ILE A 6 4.20 -4.43 59.21
N ALA A 7 4.76 -3.40 58.60
CA ALA A 7 4.27 -2.78 57.38
C ALA A 7 4.88 -3.45 56.13
N VAL A 8 3.97 -3.84 55.23
CA VAL A 8 3.93 -3.63 53.77
C VAL A 8 5.20 -3.84 52.93
N GLY A 9 5.03 -4.68 51.89
CA GLY A 9 5.77 -4.57 50.64
C GLY A 9 4.95 -5.13 49.47
N ALA A 10 3.98 -4.36 48.96
CA ALA A 10 3.34 -4.66 47.67
C ALA A 10 4.09 -3.90 46.58
N ALA A 11 4.96 -4.59 45.82
CA ALA A 11 5.62 -4.04 44.67
C ALA A 11 4.62 -3.94 43.51
N SER A 12 4.22 -2.72 43.14
CA SER A 12 3.41 -2.47 41.96
C SER A 12 4.26 -2.65 40.70
N LEU A 13 4.11 -3.78 40.02
CA LEU A 13 4.49 -3.94 38.61
C LEU A 13 3.55 -3.08 37.75
N ALA A 14 3.83 -1.78 37.65
CA ALA A 14 3.30 -0.97 36.57
C ALA A 14 4.03 -1.39 35.29
N GLY A 15 3.59 -2.47 34.66
CA GLY A 15 4.03 -2.85 33.33
C GLY A 15 3.50 -1.83 32.34
N HIS A 16 4.39 -1.13 31.64
CA HIS A 16 4.03 -0.42 30.42
C HIS A 16 3.51 -1.47 29.43
N ALA A 17 2.20 -1.48 29.18
CA ALA A 17 1.65 -2.19 28.03
C ALA A 17 2.14 -1.44 26.79
N LEU A 18 3.26 -1.87 26.23
CA LEU A 18 3.62 -1.51 24.86
C LEU A 18 2.51 -2.09 23.97
N ALA A 19 1.78 -1.23 23.28
CA ALA A 19 0.86 -1.70 22.26
C ALA A 19 1.68 -2.48 21.22
N GLN A 20 1.37 -3.77 21.04
CA GLN A 20 2.11 -4.64 20.13
C GLN A 20 1.66 -4.31 18.70
N ALA A 21 2.58 -3.83 17.86
CA ALA A 21 2.36 -3.72 16.43
C ALA A 21 2.38 -5.11 15.77
N ASP A 22 1.62 -5.27 14.69
CA ASP A 22 1.53 -6.49 13.88
C ASP A 22 2.67 -6.59 12.85
N THR A 23 3.44 -5.50 12.67
CA THR A 23 4.50 -5.42 11.66
C THR A 23 5.86 -5.85 12.20
N VAL A 24 6.65 -6.50 11.34
CA VAL A 24 8.05 -6.86 11.60
C VAL A 24 8.97 -6.24 10.54
N SER A 25 10.23 -6.01 10.90
CA SER A 25 11.22 -5.53 9.94
C SER A 25 11.48 -6.57 8.85
N TYR A 26 11.51 -6.14 7.59
CA TYR A 26 11.73 -6.96 6.41
C TYR A 26 12.65 -6.25 5.44
N THR A 27 13.73 -6.91 4.99
CA THR A 27 14.62 -6.35 3.96
C THR A 27 14.42 -7.11 2.64
N ASP A 28 13.95 -6.41 1.62
CA ASP A 28 13.80 -6.98 0.28
C ASP A 28 15.19 -7.19 -0.34
N ALA A 29 15.54 -8.44 -0.60
CA ALA A 29 16.88 -8.81 -1.05
C ALA A 29 17.25 -8.25 -2.43
N GLU A 30 16.25 -7.96 -3.27
CA GLU A 30 16.44 -7.47 -4.64
C GLU A 30 16.75 -5.96 -4.68
N THR A 31 15.98 -5.17 -3.94
CA THR A 31 16.06 -3.70 -3.91
C THR A 31 16.96 -3.19 -2.79
N GLY A 32 17.18 -4.00 -1.75
CA GLY A 32 17.89 -3.63 -0.53
C GLY A 32 17.11 -2.68 0.38
N ILE A 33 15.81 -2.52 0.15
CA ILE A 33 14.95 -1.64 0.96
C ILE A 33 14.51 -2.40 2.22
N THR A 34 14.66 -1.78 3.38
CA THR A 34 14.11 -2.28 4.63
C THR A 34 12.76 -1.61 4.91
N PHE A 35 11.74 -2.43 5.09
CA PHE A 35 10.36 -2.05 5.36
C PHE A 35 9.92 -2.55 6.74
N GLN A 36 8.85 -1.96 7.26
CA GLN A 36 7.97 -2.63 8.21
C GLN A 36 6.90 -3.40 7.42
N SER A 37 6.79 -4.70 7.69
CA SER A 37 5.99 -5.65 6.92
C SER A 37 4.91 -6.27 7.78
N TYR A 38 3.68 -6.28 7.28
CA TYR A 38 2.60 -7.12 7.76
C TYR A 38 2.30 -8.17 6.69
N THR A 39 2.12 -9.42 7.09
CA THR A 39 1.70 -10.51 6.19
C THR A 39 0.47 -11.17 6.77
N ASP A 40 -0.60 -11.19 6.00
CA ASP A 40 -1.80 -11.95 6.34
C ASP A 40 -1.56 -13.44 6.07
N SER A 41 -1.72 -14.28 7.11
CA SER A 41 -1.44 -15.71 7.03
C SER A 41 -2.47 -16.50 6.23
N ASP A 42 -3.69 -15.97 6.10
CA ASP A 42 -4.78 -16.66 5.41
C ASP A 42 -4.64 -16.52 3.89
N THR A 43 -4.23 -15.33 3.43
CA THR A 43 -4.14 -14.98 2.01
C THR A 43 -2.71 -15.00 1.46
N ASN A 44 -1.72 -15.07 2.36
CA ASN A 44 -0.29 -14.95 2.04
C ASN A 44 0.05 -13.67 1.28
N VAL A 45 -0.64 -12.58 1.60
CA VAL A 45 -0.38 -11.25 1.06
C VAL A 45 0.41 -10.44 2.10
N SER A 46 1.45 -9.76 1.64
CA SER A 46 2.24 -8.82 2.44
C SER A 46 1.99 -7.38 2.02
N TRP A 47 1.84 -6.50 3.01
CA TRP A 47 1.86 -5.04 2.88
C TRP A 47 3.06 -4.50 3.64
N ARG A 48 3.90 -3.74 2.95
CA ARG A 48 5.16 -3.25 3.51
C ARG A 48 5.33 -1.76 3.26
N VAL A 49 5.79 -1.04 4.28
CA VAL A 49 5.96 0.42 4.24
C VAL A 49 7.35 0.81 4.73
N ALA A 50 7.95 1.80 4.08
CA ALA A 50 9.11 2.51 4.59
C ALA A 50 8.87 4.01 4.38
N LEU A 51 9.23 4.80 5.38
CA LEU A 51 9.01 6.24 5.44
C LEU A 51 10.37 6.97 5.50
N PRO A 52 10.44 8.22 5.04
CA PRO A 52 11.59 9.07 5.31
C PRO A 52 11.74 9.32 6.81
N GLU A 53 12.96 9.66 7.25
CA GLU A 53 13.22 10.07 8.63
C GLU A 53 12.43 11.33 9.01
N ASP A 54 12.43 12.33 8.12
CA ASP A 54 11.59 13.52 8.25
C ASP A 54 10.17 13.23 7.71
N THR A 55 9.22 13.23 8.64
CA THR A 55 7.79 13.02 8.38
C THR A 55 6.99 14.28 8.75
N THR A 56 7.65 15.43 8.79
CA THR A 56 6.97 16.72 8.96
C THR A 56 6.31 17.15 7.64
N GLY A 57 5.06 17.62 7.72
CA GLY A 57 4.32 18.05 6.52
C GLY A 57 3.85 16.88 5.65
N ASP A 58 3.91 17.08 4.33
CA ASP A 58 3.54 16.07 3.33
C ASP A 58 4.81 15.36 2.87
N TYR A 59 4.85 14.04 3.00
CA TYR A 59 6.05 13.24 2.70
C TYR A 59 5.71 12.03 1.83
N ASP A 60 6.66 11.56 1.02
CA ASP A 60 6.44 10.38 0.20
C ASP A 60 6.59 9.09 1.03
N ALA A 61 6.00 7.99 0.59
CA ALA A 61 6.17 6.67 1.20
C ALA A 61 6.68 5.66 0.17
N LEU A 62 7.58 4.78 0.59
CA LEU A 62 7.89 3.56 -0.15
C LEU A 62 6.87 2.51 0.28
N LEU A 63 6.24 1.87 -0.69
CA LEU A 63 5.30 0.78 -0.44
C LEU A 63 5.69 -0.45 -1.24
N GLN A 64 5.43 -1.61 -0.66
CA GLN A 64 5.48 -2.88 -1.36
C GLN A 64 4.25 -3.73 -1.04
N ILE A 65 3.59 -4.24 -2.07
CA ILE A 65 2.52 -5.23 -1.95
C ILE A 65 2.99 -6.48 -2.68
N GLU A 66 3.00 -7.62 -2.00
CA GLU A 66 3.37 -8.92 -2.58
C GLU A 66 2.30 -9.95 -2.25
N GLY A 67 1.87 -10.75 -3.22
CA GLY A 67 0.88 -11.78 -2.99
C GLY A 67 0.68 -12.69 -4.20
N PRO A 68 -0.20 -13.71 -4.08
CA PRO A 68 -0.47 -14.64 -5.18
C PRO A 68 -0.97 -13.92 -6.43
N ALA A 69 -0.39 -14.23 -7.60
CA ALA A 69 -0.82 -13.70 -8.89
C ALA A 69 -2.19 -14.23 -9.35
N SER A 70 -2.73 -15.23 -8.66
CA SER A 70 -4.08 -15.75 -8.87
C SER A 70 -5.18 -14.88 -8.25
N LEU A 71 -4.84 -13.92 -7.38
CA LEU A 71 -5.83 -12.97 -6.83
C LEU A 71 -6.26 -11.99 -7.92
N GLY A 72 -7.55 -11.67 -7.95
CA GLY A 72 -8.13 -10.76 -8.91
C GLY A 72 -7.69 -9.31 -8.70
N TRP A 73 -7.57 -8.89 -7.43
CA TRP A 73 -6.94 -7.63 -7.03
C TRP A 73 -6.64 -7.60 -5.52
N ILE A 74 -5.68 -6.76 -5.14
CA ILE A 74 -5.29 -6.47 -3.75
C ILE A 74 -5.36 -4.95 -3.53
N GLY A 75 -5.96 -4.55 -2.43
CA GLY A 75 -6.19 -3.18 -2.01
C GLY A 75 -5.51 -2.85 -0.68
N TRP A 76 -5.09 -1.60 -0.52
CA TRP A 76 -4.59 -1.02 0.72
C TRP A 76 -5.25 0.34 0.94
N ALA A 77 -5.95 0.48 2.07
CA ALA A 77 -6.48 1.74 2.56
C ALA A 77 -5.52 2.41 3.56
N TRP A 78 -5.01 3.58 3.19
CA TRP A 78 -3.96 4.28 3.94
C TRP A 78 -4.42 4.86 5.27
N ALA A 79 -5.73 5.05 5.47
CA ALA A 79 -6.28 5.53 6.75
C ALA A 79 -7.10 4.46 7.51
N GLY A 80 -6.91 3.18 7.17
CA GLY A 80 -7.58 2.08 7.88
C GLY A 80 -9.10 1.97 7.67
N THR A 81 -9.65 2.67 6.68
CA THR A 81 -11.07 2.65 6.32
C THR A 81 -11.25 2.69 4.79
N MET A 82 -12.39 2.25 4.25
CA MET A 82 -12.59 2.28 2.79
C MET A 82 -12.80 3.70 2.23
N ALA A 83 -13.50 4.55 2.96
CA ALA A 83 -13.95 5.85 2.47
C ALA A 83 -13.01 6.99 2.91
N TYR A 84 -12.99 8.07 2.13
CA TYR A 84 -12.35 9.35 2.45
C TYR A 84 -10.83 9.30 2.66
N ASN A 85 -10.16 8.31 2.07
CA ASN A 85 -8.70 8.24 2.05
C ASN A 85 -8.19 7.58 0.75
N PRO A 86 -6.91 7.80 0.38
CA PRO A 86 -6.29 7.15 -0.76
C PRO A 86 -6.31 5.64 -0.58
N LEU A 87 -6.69 4.95 -1.65
CA LEU A 87 -6.64 3.50 -1.75
C LEU A 87 -5.63 3.13 -2.85
N THR A 88 -4.70 2.24 -2.52
CA THR A 88 -3.81 1.61 -3.51
C THR A 88 -4.43 0.30 -3.93
N VAL A 89 -4.74 0.13 -5.21
CA VAL A 89 -5.29 -1.12 -5.76
C VAL A 89 -4.33 -1.66 -6.81
N VAL A 90 -3.97 -2.93 -6.70
CA VAL A 90 -2.99 -3.58 -7.58
C VAL A 90 -3.47 -4.97 -7.99
N TRP A 91 -3.08 -5.41 -9.18
CA TRP A 91 -3.34 -6.76 -9.66
C TRP A 91 -2.31 -7.18 -10.71
N ALA A 92 -2.15 -8.49 -10.88
CA ALA A 92 -1.35 -9.05 -11.95
C ALA A 92 -2.11 -9.00 -13.28
N ASN A 93 -1.41 -8.64 -14.35
CA ASN A 93 -1.88 -8.79 -15.73
C ASN A 93 -0.74 -9.38 -16.55
N ASP A 94 -0.81 -10.68 -16.83
CA ASP A 94 0.29 -11.47 -17.38
C ASP A 94 1.57 -11.33 -16.52
N ASN A 95 2.63 -10.76 -17.09
CA ASN A 95 3.91 -10.54 -16.40
C ASN A 95 4.06 -9.13 -15.81
N GLU A 96 3.03 -8.30 -15.96
CA GLU A 96 3.00 -6.92 -15.47
C GLU A 96 2.13 -6.79 -14.22
N VAL A 97 2.43 -5.79 -13.41
CA VAL A 97 1.59 -5.42 -12.26
C VAL A 97 0.92 -4.10 -12.56
N ILE A 98 -0.40 -4.12 -12.68
CA ILE A 98 -1.19 -2.91 -12.85
C ILE A 98 -1.51 -2.35 -11.47
N HIS A 99 -1.45 -1.03 -11.37
CA HIS A 99 -1.70 -0.30 -10.15
C HIS A 99 -2.65 0.86 -10.42
N SER A 100 -3.45 1.19 -9.43
CA SER A 100 -4.41 2.29 -9.50
C SER A 100 -4.48 2.99 -8.16
N SER A 101 -4.45 4.32 -8.23
CA SER A 101 -4.90 5.14 -7.10
C SER A 101 -6.41 5.28 -7.17
N ARG A 102 -7.09 5.04 -6.05
CA ARG A 102 -8.54 5.13 -5.92
C ARG A 102 -8.93 5.92 -4.67
N MET A 103 -10.15 6.43 -4.66
CA MET A 103 -10.79 6.95 -3.46
C MET A 103 -12.30 6.69 -3.57
N ALA A 104 -12.92 6.33 -2.46
CA ALA A 104 -14.37 6.26 -2.33
C ALA A 104 -14.85 7.35 -1.36
N TYR A 105 -15.99 7.98 -1.64
CA TYR A 105 -16.64 8.93 -0.74
C TYR A 105 -17.91 8.31 -0.12
N GLY A 106 -17.89 6.99 0.06
CA GLY A 106 -19.00 6.16 0.53
C GLY A 106 -18.73 4.67 0.25
N PHE A 107 -19.70 3.80 0.57
CA PHE A 107 -19.58 2.36 0.35
C PHE A 107 -20.05 1.95 -1.06
N TYR A 108 -19.30 2.40 -2.06
CA TYR A 108 -19.49 2.04 -3.47
C TYR A 108 -18.12 1.92 -4.15
N THR A 109 -18.08 1.40 -5.38
CA THR A 109 -16.84 1.15 -6.12
C THR A 109 -15.96 2.42 -6.16
N PRO A 110 -14.73 2.35 -5.61
CA PRO A 110 -13.82 3.48 -5.61
C PRO A 110 -13.50 4.01 -7.02
N SER A 111 -13.58 5.33 -7.19
CA SER A 111 -13.23 6.00 -8.45
C SER A 111 -11.72 6.29 -8.52
N VAL A 112 -11.20 6.55 -9.72
CA VAL A 112 -9.79 6.97 -9.90
C VAL A 112 -9.53 8.24 -9.09
N TYR A 113 -8.42 8.24 -8.35
CA TYR A 113 -7.99 9.37 -7.53
C TYR A 113 -6.68 9.95 -8.06
N ASN A 114 -6.67 11.24 -8.41
CA ASN A 114 -5.52 11.91 -9.01
C ASN A 114 -4.61 12.60 -7.96
N GLY A 115 -4.98 12.58 -6.68
CA GLY A 115 -4.16 13.17 -5.62
C GLY A 115 -3.00 12.28 -5.17
N THR A 116 -2.88 11.08 -5.73
CA THR A 116 -1.79 10.15 -5.45
C THR A 116 -1.17 9.65 -6.75
N THR A 117 0.16 9.54 -6.77
CA THR A 117 0.90 8.98 -7.91
C THR A 117 1.90 7.94 -7.45
N TYR A 118 2.08 6.89 -8.25
CA TYR A 118 3.06 5.84 -8.00
C TYR A 118 4.18 5.92 -9.04
N GLN A 119 5.41 6.02 -8.56
CA GLN A 119 6.60 5.81 -9.36
C GLN A 119 7.08 4.38 -9.11
N VAL A 120 6.87 3.51 -10.10
CA VAL A 120 7.25 2.09 -10.04
C VAL A 120 8.77 1.97 -9.93
N LEU A 121 9.22 1.13 -8.99
CA LEU A 121 10.62 0.86 -8.71
C LEU A 121 10.99 -0.57 -9.13
N LYS A 122 12.30 -0.85 -9.14
CA LYS A 122 12.86 -2.21 -9.29
C LYS A 122 12.19 -3.18 -8.32
N GLY A 123 12.17 -4.47 -8.68
CA GLY A 123 11.46 -5.50 -7.95
C GLY A 123 9.96 -5.61 -8.26
N THR A 124 9.40 -4.70 -9.06
CA THR A 124 8.01 -4.86 -9.53
C THR A 124 7.92 -5.89 -10.66
N GLY A 125 7.01 -6.86 -10.55
CA GLY A 125 6.75 -7.85 -11.59
C GLY A 125 6.03 -9.09 -11.07
N VAL A 126 5.81 -10.05 -11.97
CA VAL A 126 5.20 -11.35 -11.66
C VAL A 126 6.25 -12.45 -11.81
N SER A 127 6.44 -13.26 -10.76
CA SER A 127 7.37 -14.40 -10.78
C SER A 127 7.01 -15.44 -9.73
N GLY A 128 7.27 -16.72 -10.01
CA GLY A 128 7.07 -17.80 -9.03
C GLY A 128 5.63 -17.96 -8.52
N GLY A 129 4.63 -17.55 -9.31
CA GLY A 129 3.21 -17.60 -8.91
C GLY A 129 2.75 -16.40 -8.06
N ASN A 130 3.65 -15.48 -7.72
CA ASN A 130 3.35 -14.24 -7.01
C ASN A 130 3.53 -13.03 -7.91
N PHE A 131 2.86 -11.93 -7.57
CA PHE A 131 3.24 -10.61 -8.04
C PHE A 131 3.81 -9.78 -6.89
N LYS A 132 4.73 -8.88 -7.22
CA LYS A 132 5.30 -7.90 -6.31
C LYS A 132 5.15 -6.52 -6.95
N PHE A 133 4.55 -5.59 -6.23
CA PHE A 133 4.48 -4.18 -6.59
C PHE A 133 5.36 -3.40 -5.63
N THR A 134 6.34 -2.65 -6.13
CA THR A 134 7.20 -1.79 -5.31
C THR A 134 7.23 -0.40 -5.93
N ALA A 135 6.86 0.61 -5.15
CA ALA A 135 6.73 1.97 -5.67
C ALA A 135 7.07 3.03 -4.62
N LEU A 136 7.56 4.18 -5.11
CA LEU A 136 7.46 5.44 -4.38
C LEU A 136 6.05 5.99 -4.59
N CYS A 137 5.34 6.21 -3.51
CA CYS A 137 4.04 6.86 -3.51
C CYS A 137 4.12 8.30 -3.03
N LYS A 138 3.62 9.21 -3.87
CA LYS A 138 3.40 10.62 -3.52
C LYS A 138 1.92 10.84 -3.27
N GLY A 139 1.57 11.50 -2.17
CA GLY A 139 0.17 11.75 -1.79
C GLY A 139 -0.57 10.55 -1.21
N CYS A 140 0.14 9.51 -0.75
CA CYS A 140 -0.44 8.41 0.04
C CYS A 140 -0.58 8.77 1.53
N THR A 141 0.31 9.61 2.04
CA THR A 141 0.45 9.92 3.48
C THR A 141 -0.20 11.25 3.88
N ALA A 142 -0.62 12.03 2.89
CA ALA A 142 -1.35 13.27 3.07
C ALA A 142 -2.32 13.46 1.90
N TRP A 143 -3.56 13.82 2.20
CA TRP A 143 -4.62 13.99 1.21
C TRP A 143 -5.62 15.04 1.68
N LYS A 144 -6.65 15.29 0.88
CA LYS A 144 -7.79 16.13 1.26
C LYS A 144 -9.02 15.26 1.41
N ASP A 145 -9.79 15.50 2.48
CA ASP A 145 -11.12 14.90 2.63
C ASP A 145 -12.14 15.56 1.68
N TYR A 146 -13.41 15.15 1.79
CA TYR A 146 -14.50 15.66 0.97
C TYR A 146 -14.71 17.18 1.11
N ASP A 147 -14.49 17.73 2.31
CA ASP A 147 -14.62 19.16 2.59
C ASP A 147 -13.35 19.95 2.24
N GLY A 148 -12.32 19.27 1.72
CA GLY A 148 -11.05 19.85 1.35
C GLY A 148 -10.09 20.05 2.51
N ASN A 149 -10.40 19.55 3.71
CA ASN A 149 -9.50 19.62 4.85
C ASN A 149 -8.34 18.66 4.64
N ARG A 150 -7.15 19.10 5.04
CA ARG A 150 -5.95 18.27 4.99
C ARG A 150 -6.04 17.15 6.01
N GLN A 151 -5.89 15.93 5.53
CA GLN A 151 -5.74 14.71 6.32
C GLN A 151 -4.34 14.16 6.12
N THR A 152 -3.82 13.47 7.13
CA THR A 152 -2.52 12.81 7.08
C THR A 152 -2.63 11.39 7.61
N LEU A 153 -1.67 10.55 7.21
CA LEU A 153 -1.45 9.25 7.78
C LEU A 153 -1.33 9.39 9.30
N ASP A 154 -2.10 8.59 10.02
CA ASP A 154 -2.02 8.55 11.47
C ASP A 154 -0.70 7.86 11.85
N LEU A 155 0.17 8.57 12.57
CA LEU A 155 1.45 8.07 13.07
C LEU A 155 1.36 7.68 14.56
N VAL A 156 0.15 7.59 15.14
CA VAL A 156 -0.04 7.08 16.51
C VAL A 156 0.47 5.65 16.57
N GLU A 157 1.28 5.33 17.58
CA GLU A 157 1.88 4.02 17.71
C GLU A 157 0.99 3.03 18.48
N PRO A 158 0.57 1.91 17.87
CA PRO A 158 0.69 1.53 16.44
C PRO A 158 -0.48 2.02 15.57
N ALA A 159 -0.19 2.34 14.31
CA ALA A 159 -1.13 2.97 13.38
C ALA A 159 -2.06 1.95 12.73
N ARG A 160 -3.38 2.19 12.77
CA ARG A 160 -4.37 1.25 12.22
C ARG A 160 -4.53 1.42 10.70
N LEU A 161 -4.13 0.40 9.94
CA LEU A 161 -4.29 0.32 8.49
C LEU A 161 -5.30 -0.77 8.11
N ALA A 162 -5.72 -0.80 6.85
CA ALA A 162 -6.68 -1.77 6.34
C ALA A 162 -6.36 -2.22 4.92
N PHE A 163 -6.79 -3.43 4.60
CA PHE A 163 -6.66 -4.02 3.28
C PHE A 163 -7.96 -4.67 2.85
N ALA A 164 -8.08 -4.87 1.55
CA ALA A 164 -9.16 -5.61 0.93
C ALA A 164 -8.61 -6.39 -0.27
N LEU A 165 -9.19 -7.54 -0.61
CA LEU A 165 -8.82 -8.28 -1.81
C LEU A 165 -10.02 -9.05 -2.37
N SER A 166 -9.90 -9.47 -3.63
CA SER A 166 -10.89 -10.32 -4.27
C SER A 166 -10.21 -11.41 -5.07
N HIS A 167 -10.83 -12.59 -5.07
CA HIS A 167 -10.51 -13.66 -6.02
C HIS A 167 -11.14 -13.41 -7.40
N THR A 168 -12.08 -12.47 -7.49
CA THR A 168 -12.72 -12.08 -8.75
C THR A 168 -11.86 -11.02 -9.46
N ALA A 169 -11.50 -11.30 -10.72
CA ALA A 169 -10.71 -10.39 -11.53
C ALA A 169 -11.44 -9.05 -11.78
N VAL A 170 -10.65 -7.99 -11.98
CA VAL A 170 -11.19 -6.71 -12.46
C VAL A 170 -11.79 -6.83 -13.87
N ASN A 171 -12.69 -5.93 -14.25
CA ASN A 171 -13.42 -6.00 -15.53
C ASN A 171 -12.52 -5.91 -16.76
N THR A 172 -11.42 -5.17 -16.69
CA THR A 172 -10.46 -4.94 -17.78
C THR A 172 -9.03 -4.94 -17.22
N PRO A 173 -8.39 -6.10 -17.09
CA PRO A 173 -7.11 -6.22 -16.38
C PRO A 173 -5.94 -5.40 -16.93
N SER A 174 -5.98 -4.95 -18.18
CA SER A 174 -4.94 -4.09 -18.76
C SER A 174 -5.15 -2.59 -18.53
N ASP A 175 -6.26 -2.18 -17.90
CA ASP A 175 -6.63 -0.78 -17.69
C ASP A 175 -6.59 -0.43 -16.20
N SER A 176 -5.69 0.47 -15.78
CA SER A 176 -5.60 0.91 -14.38
C SER A 176 -6.89 1.60 -13.90
N SER A 177 -7.73 2.11 -14.80
CA SER A 177 -9.04 2.70 -14.49
C SER A 177 -10.19 1.68 -14.45
N SER A 178 -9.92 0.40 -14.67
CA SER A 178 -10.93 -0.68 -14.70
C SER A 178 -11.90 -0.63 -13.52
N GLY A 179 -13.17 -0.92 -13.79
CA GLY A 179 -14.12 -1.27 -12.73
C GLY A 179 -13.78 -2.64 -12.11
N PHE A 180 -14.29 -2.88 -10.91
CA PHE A 180 -14.15 -4.14 -10.19
C PHE A 180 -15.27 -4.28 -9.16
N ASP A 181 -15.58 -5.52 -8.82
CA ASP A 181 -16.60 -5.88 -7.83
C ASP A 181 -16.05 -5.77 -6.40
N ILE A 182 -16.95 -5.91 -5.42
CA ILE A 182 -16.62 -5.87 -3.99
C ILE A 182 -15.59 -6.94 -3.61
N HIS A 183 -14.74 -6.64 -2.63
CA HIS A 183 -13.83 -7.61 -2.04
C HIS A 183 -14.57 -8.79 -1.39
N ASP A 184 -13.97 -9.97 -1.45
CA ASP A 184 -14.43 -11.16 -0.72
C ASP A 184 -13.63 -11.39 0.58
N TYR A 185 -12.55 -10.65 0.80
CA TYR A 185 -11.76 -10.67 2.02
C TYR A 185 -11.28 -9.26 2.39
N VAL A 186 -11.33 -8.90 3.66
CA VAL A 186 -10.96 -7.58 4.20
C VAL A 186 -10.37 -7.74 5.58
N GLY A 187 -9.41 -6.91 5.94
CA GLY A 187 -8.76 -6.96 7.24
C GLY A 187 -8.15 -5.64 7.66
N HIS A 188 -7.61 -5.65 8.88
CA HIS A 188 -6.91 -4.52 9.47
C HIS A 188 -5.64 -5.03 10.14
N TRP A 189 -4.64 -4.16 10.23
CA TRP A 189 -3.45 -4.40 11.03
C TRP A 189 -2.99 -3.12 11.69
N TYR A 190 -2.20 -3.26 12.74
CA TYR A 190 -1.56 -2.18 13.46
C TYR A 190 -0.08 -2.10 13.06
N ALA A 191 0.32 -1.04 12.36
CA ALA A 191 1.67 -0.84 11.86
C ALA A 191 2.52 0.02 12.81
N ASP A 192 3.75 -0.41 13.07
CA ASP A 192 4.77 0.43 13.71
C ASP A 192 5.37 1.36 12.65
N LEU A 193 4.78 2.55 12.47
CA LEU A 193 5.22 3.47 11.43
C LEU A 193 6.46 4.25 11.86
N ALA A 194 6.71 4.42 13.15
CA ALA A 194 7.94 4.95 13.69
C ALA A 194 9.14 4.08 13.31
N ALA A 195 9.04 2.75 13.44
CA ALA A 195 10.06 1.80 13.04
C ALA A 195 10.25 1.71 11.51
N SER A 196 9.30 2.23 10.72
CA SER A 196 9.41 2.26 9.26
C SER A 196 10.24 3.43 8.72
N LYS A 197 10.63 4.39 9.57
CA LYS A 197 11.40 5.57 9.17
C LYS A 197 12.87 5.25 8.94
N SER A 198 13.47 5.81 7.89
CA SER A 198 14.87 5.60 7.56
C SER A 198 15.55 6.82 6.93
N ALA A 199 16.79 7.08 7.34
CA ALA A 199 17.68 8.04 6.69
C ALA A 199 18.08 7.61 5.27
N ASP A 200 18.05 6.30 4.98
CA ASP A 200 18.40 5.73 3.68
C ASP A 200 17.28 5.86 2.64
N PHE A 201 16.10 6.37 3.03
CA PHE A 201 14.92 6.47 2.16
C PHE A 201 15.23 7.09 0.79
N GLY A 202 15.91 8.26 0.77
CA GLY A 202 16.27 8.93 -0.48
C GLY A 202 17.25 8.11 -1.34
N THR A 203 18.20 7.43 -0.70
CA THR A 203 19.17 6.54 -1.36
C THR A 203 18.47 5.33 -2.00
N TRP A 204 17.53 4.73 -1.27
CA TRP A 204 16.72 3.62 -1.77
C TRP A 204 15.89 4.01 -2.99
N VAL A 205 15.22 5.17 -2.96
CA VAL A 205 14.46 5.70 -4.10
C VAL A 205 15.37 5.91 -5.31
N ALA A 206 16.51 6.57 -5.12
CA ALA A 206 17.44 6.87 -6.22
C ALA A 206 18.00 5.58 -6.87
N LYS A 207 18.42 4.61 -6.06
CA LYS A 207 18.99 3.34 -6.54
C LYS A 207 17.98 2.46 -7.28
N ASN A 208 16.72 2.51 -6.87
CA ASN A 208 15.66 1.61 -7.37
C ASN A 208 14.75 2.26 -8.41
N THR A 209 14.93 3.54 -8.72
CA THR A 209 14.28 4.17 -9.87
C THR A 209 14.88 3.62 -11.18
N PRO A 210 14.08 3.03 -12.10
CA PRO A 210 14.58 2.56 -13.37
C PRO A 210 15.11 3.71 -14.25
N THR A 211 16.35 3.59 -14.73
CA THR A 211 16.95 4.52 -15.69
C THR A 211 16.33 4.27 -17.07
N GLY A 212 15.41 5.13 -17.50
CA GLY A 212 14.72 5.00 -18.79
C GLY A 212 13.38 5.73 -18.91
N ALA A 213 12.87 6.33 -17.82
CA ALA A 213 11.63 7.12 -17.83
C ALA A 213 11.78 8.52 -18.46
N ASN A 214 12.75 8.71 -19.36
CA ASN A 214 12.88 9.93 -20.16
C ASN A 214 12.26 9.67 -21.55
N GLY A 215 10.98 10.03 -21.71
CA GLY A 215 10.39 10.28 -23.02
C GLY A 215 10.04 9.07 -23.88
N THR A 216 9.16 8.17 -23.41
CA THR A 216 8.23 7.52 -24.32
C THR A 216 6.83 7.65 -23.78
N ALA A 217 6.02 8.40 -24.53
CA ALA A 217 4.60 8.56 -24.31
C ALA A 217 3.95 7.25 -23.86
N TRP A 218 3.18 7.34 -22.77
CA TRP A 218 2.02 6.49 -22.54
C TRP A 218 1.40 6.15 -23.89
N ARG A 219 1.57 4.89 -24.32
CA ARG A 219 0.86 4.36 -25.48
C ARG A 219 -0.60 4.29 -25.05
N ARG A 220 -1.32 5.40 -25.20
CA ARG A 220 -2.78 5.38 -25.39
C ARG A 220 -3.04 4.26 -26.39
N GLY A 221 -3.87 3.31 -25.98
CA GLY A 221 -4.22 2.14 -26.76
C GLY A 221 -4.39 2.54 -28.23
N ARG A 222 -3.66 1.88 -29.12
CA ARG A 222 -3.94 2.01 -30.55
C ARG A 222 -5.40 1.60 -30.73
N PRO A 223 -6.28 2.46 -31.28
CA PRO A 223 -7.55 1.98 -31.78
C PRO A 223 -7.23 0.95 -32.86
N ASN A 224 -7.81 -0.24 -32.77
CA ASN A 224 -7.78 -1.21 -33.85
C ASN A 224 -8.26 -0.50 -35.13
N ARG A 225 -7.34 -0.27 -36.08
CA ARG A 225 -7.73 0.10 -37.44
C ARG A 225 -8.51 -1.09 -37.98
N ALA A 226 -9.82 -0.93 -38.08
CA ALA A 226 -10.67 -1.77 -38.89
C ALA A 226 -10.00 -1.98 -40.25
N ARG A 227 -9.78 -3.23 -40.62
CA ARG A 227 -9.36 -3.60 -41.98
C ARG A 227 -10.43 -3.04 -42.92
N GLY A 228 -10.00 -2.16 -43.82
CA GLY A 228 -10.82 -1.72 -44.93
C GLY A 228 -11.24 -2.94 -45.74
N LEU A 229 -12.55 -3.16 -45.81
CA LEU A 229 -13.15 -3.90 -46.91
C LEU A 229 -13.05 -3.00 -48.14
N MET A 230 -12.32 -3.46 -49.15
CA MET A 230 -12.39 -2.90 -50.49
C MET A 230 -13.75 -3.27 -51.11
N PRO A 231 -14.37 -2.43 -51.92
CA PRO A 231 -15.44 -2.87 -52.79
C PRO A 231 -14.84 -3.52 -54.04
N GLU A 232 -15.23 -4.77 -54.31
CA GLU A 232 -15.20 -5.32 -55.66
C GLU A 232 -16.50 -4.91 -56.38
N ILE A 233 -16.31 -4.41 -57.62
CA ILE A 233 -17.27 -4.11 -58.70
C ILE A 233 -18.17 -2.88 -58.52
#